data_AF-A0A7K2A3C2-F1
#
_entry.id   AF-A0A7K2A3C2-F1
#
_cell.length_a   1.000
_cell.length_b   1.000
_cell.length_c   1.000
_cell.angle_alpha   90.00
_cell.angle_beta   90.00
_cell.angle_gamma   90.00
#
_symmetry.space_group_name_H-M   'P 1'
#
loop_
_entity.id
_entity.type
_entity.pdbx_description
1 polymer ?
#
loop_
_entity_poly.entity_id
_entity_poly.type
_entity_poly.pdbx_seq_one_letter_code
_entity_poly.pdbx_strand_id
1 'polypeptide(L)' 'MRRVRRDPSGALVVGSGPGRGAWLCADIACFESARRRRAFGRALRADVEPGEIARLQQAWPSDPGSDPGPGGRASQTL' A
#
# COMPACT_ATOMS: atom_id res chain seq x y z
N MET A 1 5.84 -3.68 9.42
CA MET A 1 5.89 -3.34 7.97
C MET A 1 5.12 -4.38 7.18
N ARG A 2 4.54 -4.02 6.03
CA ARG A 2 3.78 -4.92 5.14
C ARG A 2 4.37 -4.89 3.74
N ARG A 3 4.46 -6.05 3.12
CA ARG A 3 4.88 -6.19 1.72
C ARG A 3 3.65 -6.40 0.85
N VAL A 4 3.50 -5.59 -0.19
CA VAL A 4 2.53 -5.77 -1.26
C VAL A 4 3.26 -6.33 -2.47
N ARG A 5 2.69 -7.33 -3.13
CA ARG A 5 3.25 -7.92 -4.35
C ARG A 5 2.13 -8.25 -5.34
N ARG A 6 2.50 -8.56 -6.58
CA ARG A 6 1.60 -9.25 -7.50
C ARG A 6 1.73 -10.75 -7.33
N ASP A 7 0.61 -11.45 -7.26
CA ASP A 7 0.59 -12.90 -7.39
C ASP A 7 0.53 -13.34 -8.88
N PRO A 8 0.70 -14.63 -9.21
CA PRO A 8 0.68 -15.12 -10.58
C PRO A 8 -0.59 -14.82 -11.38
N SER A 9 -1.74 -14.66 -10.72
CA SER A 9 -3.01 -14.22 -11.33
C SER A 9 -3.01 -12.74 -11.73
N GLY A 10 -2.00 -11.99 -11.29
CA GLY A 10 -1.86 -10.56 -11.51
C GLY A 10 -2.47 -9.69 -10.41
N ALA A 11 -3.18 -10.27 -9.43
CA ALA A 11 -3.78 -9.49 -8.35
C ALA A 11 -2.75 -9.00 -7.33
N LEU A 12 -3.06 -7.87 -6.68
CA LEU A 12 -2.26 -7.33 -5.59
C LEU A 12 -2.60 -8.02 -4.28
N VAL A 13 -1.57 -8.54 -3.60
CA VAL A 13 -1.71 -9.25 -2.33
C VAL A 13 -0.70 -8.77 -1.29
N VAL A 14 -1.07 -8.82 -0.01
CA VAL A 14 -0.16 -8.60 1.10
C VAL A 14 0.55 -9.91 1.46
N GLY A 15 1.88 -9.90 1.53
CA GLY A 15 2.66 -11.03 2.05
C GLY A 15 3.97 -11.34 1.32
N SER A 16 4.59 -12.43 1.74
CA SER A 16 5.84 -12.96 1.19
C SER A 16 5.60 -13.75 -0.10
N GLY A 17 6.60 -13.77 -0.98
CA GLY A 17 6.56 -14.57 -2.21
C GLY A 17 7.49 -14.03 -3.29
N PRO A 18 7.66 -14.78 -4.39
CA PRO A 18 8.60 -14.44 -5.45
C PRO A 18 8.22 -13.15 -6.18
N GLY A 19 9.20 -12.55 -6.87
CA GLY A 19 9.00 -11.36 -7.69
C GLY A 19 9.14 -10.04 -6.93
N ARG A 20 8.76 -8.94 -7.62
CA ARG A 20 8.84 -7.58 -7.07
C ARG A 20 7.81 -7.37 -5.96
N GLY A 21 8.15 -6.52 -5.00
CA GLY A 21 7.23 -6.10 -3.95
C GLY A 21 7.46 -4.65 -3.53
N ALA A 22 6.39 -4.03 -3.04
CA ALA A 22 6.40 -2.71 -2.43
C ALA A 22 6.30 -2.88 -0.91
N TRP A 23 7.17 -2.19 -0.17
CA TRP A 23 7.14 -2.19 1.29
C TRP A 23 6.44 -0.94 1.81
N LEU A 24 5.49 -1.15 2.72
CA LEU A 24 4.72 -0.10 3.38
C LEU A 24 4.81 -0.28 4.90
N CYS A 25 4.56 0.79 5.63
CA CYS A 25 4.30 0.66 7.06
C CYS A 25 2.96 -0.10 7.28
N ALA A 26 2.73 -0.58 8.50
CA ALA A 26 1.50 -1.33 8.81
C ALA A 26 0.27 -0.42 8.95
N ASP A 27 0.44 0.89 9.04
CA ASP A 27 -0.68 1.83 9.15
C ASP A 27 -1.42 1.98 7.80
N ILE A 28 -2.75 2.09 7.88
CA ILE A 28 -3.60 2.44 6.74
C ILE A 28 -3.25 3.82 6.15
N ALA A 29 -2.71 4.76 6.95
CA ALA A 29 -2.23 6.05 6.47
C ALA A 29 -1.10 5.93 5.43
N CYS A 30 -0.22 4.93 5.57
CA CYS A 30 0.81 4.63 4.56
C CYS A 30 0.18 4.10 3.27
N PHE A 31 -0.84 3.26 3.38
CA PHE A 31 -1.57 2.75 2.23
C PHE A 31 -2.23 3.88 1.44
N GLU A 32 -2.96 4.77 2.11
CA GLU A 32 -3.62 5.93 1.47
C GLU A 32 -2.61 6.88 0.81
N SER A 33 -1.49 7.12 1.49
CA SER A 33 -0.40 7.93 0.92
C SER A 33 0.20 7.29 -0.33
N ALA A 34 0.41 5.98 -0.33
CA ALA A 34 0.91 5.23 -1.48
C ALA A 34 -0.09 5.23 -2.64
N ARG A 35 -1.39 5.08 -2.35
CA ARG A 35 -2.49 5.16 -3.33
C ARG A 35 -2.53 6.53 -3.99
N ARG A 36 -2.60 7.60 -3.19
CA ARG A 36 -2.66 8.99 -3.68
C ARG A 36 -1.47 9.36 -4.57
N ARG A 37 -0.28 8.85 -4.24
CA ARG A 37 0.96 9.09 -5.01
C ARG A 37 1.16 8.11 -6.17
N ARG A 38 0.23 7.19 -6.42
CA ARG A 38 0.34 6.12 -7.43
C ARG A 38 1.65 5.31 -7.29
N ALA A 39 2.06 5.05 -6.04
CA ALA A 39 3.35 4.43 -5.74
C ALA A 39 3.40 2.93 -6.09
N PHE A 40 2.26 2.24 -6.06
CA PHE A 40 2.19 0.79 -6.32
C PHE A 40 2.64 0.43 -7.73
N GLY A 41 2.13 1.11 -8.76
CA GLY A 41 2.54 0.85 -10.14
C GLY A 41 4.03 1.08 -10.37
N ARG A 42 4.60 2.14 -9.77
CA ARG A 42 6.04 2.41 -9.80
C ARG A 42 6.87 1.33 -9.10
N ALA A 43 6.49 0.94 -7.89
CA ALA A 43 7.23 -0.04 -7.10
C ALA A 43 7.16 -1.45 -7.70
N LEU A 44 6.00 -1.83 -8.22
CA LEU A 44 5.74 -3.14 -8.81
C LEU A 44 6.11 -3.21 -10.30
N ARG A 45 6.37 -2.06 -10.93
CA ARG A 45 6.60 -1.91 -12.38
C ARG A 45 5.49 -2.55 -13.22
N ALA A 46 4.26 -2.28 -12.81
CA ALA A 46 3.05 -2.79 -13.45
C ALA A 46 2.05 -1.64 -13.59
N ASP A 47 1.19 -1.75 -14.59
CA ASP A 47 -0.01 -0.93 -14.62
C ASP A 47 -0.97 -1.46 -13.55
N VAL A 48 -1.38 -0.57 -12.65
CA VAL A 48 -2.16 -0.91 -11.46
C VAL A 48 -3.43 -0.11 -11.49
N GLU A 49 -4.53 -0.81 -11.76
CA GLU A 49 -5.83 -0.20 -11.92
C GLU A 49 -6.43 0.23 -10.57
N PRO A 50 -7.27 1.28 -10.54
CA PRO A 50 -7.93 1.73 -9.31
C PRO A 50 -8.71 0.61 -8.60
N GLY A 51 -9.34 -0.30 -9.37
CA GLY A 51 -10.05 -1.45 -8.83
C GLY A 51 -9.15 -2.47 -8.12
N GLU A 52 -7.90 -2.63 -8.55
CA GLU A 52 -6.93 -3.50 -7.87
C GLU A 52 -6.51 -2.91 -6.52
N ILE A 53 -6.33 -1.58 -6.46
CA ILE A 53 -6.06 -0.89 -5.21
C ILE A 53 -7.25 -1.02 -4.25
N ALA A 54 -8.47 -0.83 -4.73
CA ALA A 54 -9.67 -0.94 -3.91
C ALA A 54 -9.84 -2.36 -3.31
N ARG A 55 -9.53 -3.41 -4.09
CA ARG A 55 -9.52 -4.79 -3.57
C ARG A 55 -8.42 -5.02 -2.54
N LEU A 56 -7.21 -4.52 -2.81
CA LEU A 56 -6.10 -4.62 -1.85
C LEU A 56 -6.42 -3.90 -0.53
N GLN A 57 -7.13 -2.77 -0.59
CA GLN A 57 -7.57 -2.03 0.60
C GLN A 57 -8.54 -2.85 1.45
N GLN A 58 -9.52 -3.50 0.82
CA GLN A 58 -10.48 -4.37 1.52
C GLN A 58 -9.79 -5.57 2.19
N ALA A 59 -8.73 -6.08 1.56
CA ALA A 59 -7.91 -7.16 2.10
C ALA A 59 -6.78 -6.67 3.02
N TRP A 60 -6.69 -5.36 3.29
CA TRP A 60 -5.62 -4.82 4.11
C TRP A 60 -5.79 -5.33 5.55
N PRO A 61 -4.83 -6.08 6.10
CA PRO A 61 -4.98 -6.61 7.44
C PRO A 61 -5.04 -5.43 8.42
N SER A 62 -6.13 -5.25 9.14
CA SER A 62 -6.16 -4.27 10.22
C SER A 62 -5.28 -4.77 11.36
N ASP A 63 -4.44 -3.90 11.91
CA ASP A 63 -3.88 -4.15 13.23
C ASP A 63 -5.00 -3.87 14.26
N PRO A 64 -5.33 -4.79 15.18
CA PRO A 64 -6.30 -4.51 16.24
C PRO A 64 -5.68 -3.51 17.24
N GLY A 65 -5.69 -2.23 16.88
CA GLY A 65 -5.08 -1.15 17.67
C GLY A 65 -4.68 0.10 16.89
N SER A 66 -4.83 0.13 15.56
CA SER A 66 -4.50 1.33 14.77
C SER A 66 -5.70 2.28 14.66
N ASP A 67 -5.80 3.22 15.60
CA ASP A 67 -6.56 4.45 15.38
C ASP A 67 -5.84 5.27 14.28
N PRO A 68 -6.52 5.70 13.20
CA PRO A 68 -5.87 6.51 12.16
C PRO A 68 -5.57 7.90 12.73
N GLY A 69 -4.42 8.03 13.38
CA GLY A 69 -3.92 9.32 13.84
C GLY A 69 -3.87 10.32 12.68
N PRO A 70 -4.23 11.60 12.89
CA PRO A 70 -4.35 12.57 11.82
C PRO A 70 -3.01 12.72 11.11
N GLY A 71 -2.95 12.20 9.89
CA GLY A 71 -1.75 12.19 9.08
C GLY A 71 -1.38 13.59 8.61
N GLY A 72 -0.12 13.97 8.87
CA GLY A 72 0.62 14.95 8.08
C GLY A 72 1.07 16.18 8.85
N ARG A 73 2.30 16.18 9.36
CA ARG A 73 3.01 17.44 9.57
C ARG A 73 3.47 17.94 8.20
N ALA A 74 2.82 19.01 7.74
CA ALA A 74 3.27 19.85 6.66
C ALA A 74 4.74 20.24 6.88
N SER A 75 5.53 20.19 5.82
CA SER A 75 6.82 20.86 5.74
C SER A 75 6.62 22.33 6.10
N GLN A 76 7.16 22.76 7.24
CA GLN A 76 7.44 24.17 7.48
C GLN A 76 8.90 24.37 7.14
N THR A 77 9.15 24.88 5.94
CA THR A 77 10.42 25.48 5.56
C THR A 77 10.48 26.83 6.29
N LEU A 78 11.49 26.99 7.15
CA LEU A 78 11.92 28.29 7.68
C LEU A 78 12.89 28.93 6.69
#